data_AF-A0A847Q9A0-F1
#
_entry.id   AF-A0A847Q9A0-F1
#
_cell.length_a   1.000
_cell.length_b   1.000
_cell.length_c   1.000
_cell.angle_alpha   90.00
_cell.angle_beta   90.00
_cell.angle_gamma   90.00
#
_symmetry.space_group_name_H-M   'P 1'
#
loop_
_entity.id
_entity.type
_entity.pdbx_description
1 polymer ?
#
loop_
_entity_poly.entity_id
_entity_poly.type
_entity_poly.pdbx_seq_one_letter_code
_entity_poly.pdbx_strand_id
1 'polypeptide(L)'
;MTNTLELKLGIISTTDALNKYFEIYPNDILTKFQLAHKGPFYKYSFVGNDGTNRHSLKLNAQTGDIIRDKTKALKPKYQDPVRREAKTLNLENMLPLTEINEIALKTVPVTKPVQWELDRKKARTLWKVEITDESGANMHEVKIDAQDGSILQFKLKK
;
A
#
# COMPACT_ATOMS: atom_id res chain seq x y z
N MET A 1 -21.65 7.83 -11.43
CA MET A 1 -20.45 6.98 -11.28
C MET A 1 -19.44 7.75 -10.46
N THR A 2 -19.01 7.23 -9.31
CA THR A 2 -18.03 7.89 -8.44
C THR A 2 -16.67 7.90 -9.15
N ASN A 3 -16.12 9.06 -9.43
CA ASN A 3 -14.87 9.23 -10.16
C ASN A 3 -13.66 9.00 -9.25
N THR A 4 -13.27 7.73 -9.04
CA THR A 4 -12.16 7.35 -8.16
C THR A 4 -10.80 7.62 -8.79
N LEU A 5 -9.76 7.74 -7.96
CA LEU A 5 -8.37 7.83 -8.40
C LEU A 5 -7.98 6.61 -9.23
N GLU A 6 -8.35 5.40 -8.79
CA GLU A 6 -8.03 4.16 -9.50
C GLU A 6 -8.60 4.16 -10.94
N LEU A 7 -9.83 4.66 -11.11
CA LEU A 7 -10.43 4.82 -12.45
C LEU A 7 -9.67 5.85 -13.30
N LYS A 8 -9.29 6.99 -12.71
CA LYS A 8 -8.47 8.01 -13.41
C LYS A 8 -7.10 7.48 -13.83
N LEU A 9 -6.54 6.56 -13.06
CA LEU A 9 -5.26 5.91 -13.33
C LEU A 9 -5.40 4.70 -14.28
N GLY A 10 -6.63 4.27 -14.61
CA GLY A 10 -6.88 3.09 -15.44
C GLY A 10 -6.43 1.78 -14.78
N ILE A 11 -6.55 1.68 -13.46
CA ILE A 11 -6.15 0.50 -12.68
C ILE A 11 -7.34 -0.15 -11.96
N ILE A 12 -7.21 -1.45 -11.65
CA ILE A 12 -8.14 -2.15 -10.77
C ILE A 12 -8.13 -1.51 -9.38
N SER A 13 -9.27 -1.62 -8.66
CA SER A 13 -9.40 -1.00 -7.35
C SER A 13 -8.45 -1.63 -6.32
N THR A 14 -8.16 -0.88 -5.25
CA THR A 14 -7.41 -1.41 -4.10
C THR A 14 -8.09 -2.62 -3.47
N THR A 15 -9.43 -2.61 -3.40
CA THR A 15 -10.25 -3.73 -2.93
C THR A 15 -10.10 -4.97 -3.80
N ASP A 16 -10.19 -4.84 -5.12
CA ASP A 16 -10.03 -5.98 -6.04
C ASP A 16 -8.63 -6.57 -5.95
N ALA A 17 -7.61 -5.72 -5.84
CA ALA A 17 -6.23 -6.15 -5.68
C ALA A 17 -6.01 -6.90 -4.35
N LEU A 18 -6.62 -6.45 -3.25
CA LEU A 18 -6.59 -7.13 -1.96
C LEU A 18 -7.34 -8.47 -2.01
N ASN A 19 -8.51 -8.51 -2.64
CA ASN A 19 -9.27 -9.76 -2.81
C ASN A 19 -8.45 -10.81 -3.56
N LYS A 20 -7.85 -10.42 -4.70
CA LYS A 20 -6.93 -11.30 -5.46
C LYS A 20 -5.76 -11.83 -4.62
N TYR A 21 -5.22 -11.00 -3.71
CA TYR A 21 -4.17 -11.46 -2.80
C TYR A 21 -4.67 -12.55 -1.85
N PHE A 22 -5.80 -12.34 -1.19
CA PHE A 22 -6.36 -13.29 -0.23
C PHE A 22 -6.99 -14.52 -0.89
N GLU A 23 -7.40 -14.46 -2.15
CA GLU A 23 -7.75 -15.65 -2.95
C GLU A 23 -6.55 -16.60 -3.12
N ILE A 24 -5.35 -16.05 -3.31
CA ILE A 24 -4.12 -16.85 -3.46
C ILE A 24 -3.56 -17.29 -2.10
N TYR A 25 -3.61 -16.42 -1.09
CA TYR A 25 -3.10 -16.68 0.25
C TYR A 25 -4.16 -16.39 1.34
N PRO A 26 -5.16 -17.28 1.49
CA PRO A 26 -6.29 -17.03 2.39
C PRO A 26 -5.93 -16.99 3.87
N ASN A 27 -4.83 -17.62 4.27
CA ASN A 27 -4.37 -17.70 5.65
C ASN A 27 -3.30 -16.65 6.01
N ASP A 28 -2.95 -15.77 5.06
CA ASP A 28 -1.91 -14.78 5.30
C ASP A 28 -2.41 -13.65 6.19
N ILE A 29 -1.54 -13.23 7.12
CA ILE A 29 -1.60 -11.86 7.60
C ILE A 29 -0.88 -10.96 6.60
N LEU A 30 -1.53 -9.88 6.16
CA LEU A 30 -0.90 -8.90 5.28
C LEU A 30 -0.11 -7.90 6.12
N THR A 31 1.16 -7.67 5.77
CA THR A 31 2.07 -6.76 6.49
C THR A 31 2.53 -5.57 5.66
N LYS A 32 2.35 -5.63 4.34
CA LYS A 32 2.62 -4.54 3.42
C LYS A 32 1.68 -4.63 2.22
N PHE A 33 1.11 -3.49 1.86
CA PHE A 33 0.39 -3.26 0.61
C PHE A 33 0.93 -1.98 -0.01
N GLN A 34 1.28 -2.02 -1.29
CA GLN A 34 1.84 -0.86 -1.98
C GLN A 34 1.34 -0.79 -3.42
N LEU A 35 0.90 0.40 -3.82
CA LEU A 35 0.70 0.80 -5.21
C LEU A 35 1.82 1.76 -5.62
N ALA A 36 2.51 1.50 -6.72
CA ALA A 36 3.56 2.41 -7.20
C ALA A 36 3.67 2.43 -8.72
N HIS A 37 3.98 3.61 -9.26
CA HIS A 37 4.40 3.77 -10.65
C HIS A 37 5.92 3.68 -10.75
N LYS A 38 6.45 2.45 -10.90
CA LYS A 38 7.89 2.21 -11.09
C LYS A 38 8.14 1.33 -12.33
N GLY A 39 8.69 1.96 -13.37
CA GLY A 39 8.89 1.36 -14.69
C GLY A 39 7.70 1.66 -15.62
N PRO A 40 7.32 0.71 -16.51
CA PRO A 40 6.37 0.99 -17.59
C PRO A 40 4.90 1.10 -17.17
N PHE A 41 4.54 0.66 -15.96
CA PHE A 41 3.14 0.60 -15.51
C PHE A 41 3.03 0.59 -13.98
N TYR A 42 1.81 0.78 -13.47
CA TYR A 42 1.48 0.71 -12.05
C TYR A 42 1.51 -0.72 -11.54
N LYS A 43 2.04 -0.92 -10.34
CA LYS A 43 2.16 -2.25 -9.72
C LYS A 43 1.58 -2.23 -8.32
N TYR A 44 0.74 -3.22 -8.03
CA TYR A 44 0.46 -3.61 -6.66
C TYR A 44 1.55 -4.56 -6.17
N SER A 45 1.98 -4.39 -4.92
CA SER A 45 2.96 -5.25 -4.25
C SER A 45 2.46 -5.57 -2.85
N PHE A 46 2.46 -6.87 -2.53
CA PHE A 46 1.97 -7.40 -1.26
C PHE A 46 3.09 -8.17 -0.56
N VAL A 47 3.13 -8.08 0.76
CA VAL A 47 3.93 -8.99 1.60
C VAL A 47 3.10 -9.42 2.78
N GLY A 48 2.88 -10.73 2.89
CA GLY A 48 2.22 -11.35 4.02
C GLY A 48 2.89 -12.66 4.40
N ASN A 49 2.30 -13.34 5.39
CA ASN A 49 2.78 -14.63 5.85
C ASN A 49 1.69 -15.42 6.60
N ASP A 50 1.72 -16.74 6.45
CA ASP A 50 0.81 -17.70 7.09
C ASP A 50 1.33 -18.20 8.46
N GLY A 51 2.57 -17.85 8.82
CA GLY A 51 3.25 -18.25 10.05
C GLY A 51 4.40 -19.22 9.83
N THR A 52 4.43 -19.85 8.66
CA THR A 52 5.49 -20.77 8.22
C THR A 52 6.26 -20.18 7.05
N ASN A 53 5.55 -19.55 6.12
CA ASN A 53 6.07 -18.98 4.89
C ASN A 53 5.76 -17.49 4.81
N ARG A 54 6.68 -16.76 4.19
CA ARG A 54 6.47 -15.39 3.72
C ARG A 54 6.11 -15.43 2.24
N HIS A 55 5.00 -14.79 1.92
CA HIS A 55 4.53 -14.62 0.56
C HIS A 55 4.81 -13.21 0.05
N SER A 56 5.07 -13.08 -1.24
CA SER A 56 5.33 -11.81 -1.89
C SER A 56 4.75 -11.83 -3.30
N LEU A 57 3.59 -11.19 -3.44
CA LEU A 57 2.85 -11.09 -4.69
C LEU A 57 3.05 -9.72 -5.33
N LYS A 58 3.15 -9.68 -6.66
CA LYS A 58 3.04 -8.44 -7.44
C LYS A 58 2.05 -8.62 -8.57
N LEU A 59 1.15 -7.65 -8.70
CA LEU A 59 0.16 -7.59 -9.77
C LEU A 59 0.43 -6.40 -10.68
N ASN A 60 0.13 -6.57 -11.97
CA ASN A 60 -0.07 -5.45 -12.89
C ASN A 60 -1.33 -4.72 -12.43
N ALA A 61 -1.25 -3.42 -12.14
CA ALA A 61 -2.41 -2.73 -11.60
C ALA A 61 -3.46 -2.45 -12.68
N GLN A 62 -3.10 -2.36 -13.96
CA GLN A 62 -4.05 -2.15 -15.05
C GLN A 62 -4.86 -3.41 -15.35
N THR A 63 -4.21 -4.57 -15.39
CA THR A 63 -4.86 -5.83 -15.81
C THR A 63 -5.21 -6.74 -14.63
N GLY A 64 -4.55 -6.56 -13.49
CA GLY A 64 -4.64 -7.46 -12.34
C GLY A 64 -3.91 -8.79 -12.54
N ASP A 65 -3.07 -8.92 -13.57
CA ASP A 65 -2.28 -10.13 -13.83
C ASP A 65 -1.13 -10.27 -12.84
N ILE A 66 -0.79 -11.52 -12.50
CA ILE A 66 0.34 -11.83 -11.63
C ILE A 66 1.64 -11.62 -12.41
N ILE A 67 2.46 -10.66 -11.96
CA ILE A 67 3.81 -10.41 -12.49
C ILE A 67 4.85 -11.20 -11.71
N ARG A 68 4.58 -11.41 -10.41
CA ARG A 68 5.49 -12.14 -9.53
C ARG A 68 4.70 -12.79 -8.41
N ASP A 69 4.95 -14.07 -8.24
CA ASP A 69 4.59 -14.84 -7.06
C ASP A 69 5.90 -15.36 -6.45
N LYS A 70 6.05 -15.22 -5.13
CA LYS A 70 7.23 -15.74 -4.43
C LYS A 70 6.93 -16.16 -3.00
N THR A 71 7.10 -17.44 -2.75
CA THR A 71 7.12 -18.04 -1.42
C THR A 71 8.55 -18.21 -0.90
N LYS A 72 8.76 -17.95 0.38
CA LYS A 72 10.00 -18.29 1.10
C LYS A 72 9.66 -18.73 2.51
N ALA A 73 10.44 -19.65 3.09
CA ALA A 73 10.35 -19.95 4.51
C ALA A 73 10.47 -18.67 5.35
N LEU A 74 9.58 -18.52 6.33
CA LEU A 74 9.58 -17.41 7.26
C LEU A 74 10.72 -17.61 8.26
N LYS A 75 11.50 -16.56 8.53
CA LYS A 75 12.60 -16.65 9.51
C LYS A 75 12.02 -16.97 10.90
N PRO A 76 12.65 -17.83 11.72
CA PRO A 76 12.11 -18.24 13.02
C PRO A 76 11.64 -17.07 13.90
N LYS A 77 12.42 -15.98 13.96
CA LYS A 77 12.08 -14.77 14.73
C LYS A 77 10.80 -14.03 14.31
N TYR A 78 10.24 -14.37 13.16
CA TYR A 78 9.01 -13.80 12.60
C TYR A 78 7.84 -14.79 12.61
N GLN A 79 8.04 -16.03 13.07
CA GLN A 79 6.96 -17.02 13.23
C GLN A 79 6.15 -16.79 14.51
N ASP A 80 6.75 -16.10 15.49
CA ASP A 80 6.10 -15.71 16.75
C ASP A 80 4.74 -15.01 16.51
N PRO A 81 3.62 -15.57 17.00
CA PRO A 81 2.28 -15.05 16.73
C PRO A 81 2.09 -13.59 17.18
N VAL A 82 2.65 -13.21 18.32
CA VAL A 82 2.51 -11.84 18.87
C VAL A 82 3.18 -10.83 17.95
N ARG A 83 4.40 -11.13 17.48
CA ARG A 83 5.11 -10.28 16.51
C ARG A 83 4.44 -10.23 15.15
N ARG A 84 3.80 -11.32 14.74
CA ARG A 84 3.02 -11.37 13.49
C ARG A 84 1.83 -10.44 13.58
N GLU A 85 1.01 -10.61 14.60
CA GLU A 85 -0.19 -9.78 14.84
C GLU A 85 0.14 -8.29 14.97
N ALA A 86 1.24 -7.95 15.68
CA ALA A 86 1.69 -6.56 15.82
C ALA A 86 2.04 -5.88 14.48
N LYS A 87 2.24 -6.65 13.40
CA LYS A 87 2.57 -6.16 12.05
C LYS A 87 1.42 -6.29 11.04
N THR A 88 0.34 -6.97 11.38
CA THR A 88 -0.82 -7.15 10.50
C THR A 88 -1.43 -5.80 10.15
N LEU A 89 -1.67 -5.49 8.88
CA LEU A 89 -2.38 -4.28 8.50
C LEU A 89 -3.86 -4.38 8.91
N ASN A 90 -4.42 -3.29 9.44
CA ASN A 90 -5.86 -3.15 9.60
C ASN A 90 -6.47 -2.67 8.29
N LEU A 91 -7.23 -3.55 7.64
CA LEU A 91 -7.87 -3.30 6.35
C LEU A 91 -9.35 -2.93 6.48
N GLU A 92 -9.88 -2.92 7.70
CA GLU A 92 -11.28 -2.57 7.97
C GLU A 92 -11.49 -1.06 7.90
N ASN A 93 -12.63 -0.66 7.33
CA ASN A 93 -13.10 0.73 7.27
C ASN A 93 -12.04 1.72 6.79
N MET A 94 -11.22 1.31 5.82
CA MET A 94 -10.24 2.21 5.21
C MET A 94 -10.92 3.29 4.39
N LEU A 95 -10.43 4.52 4.50
CA LEU A 95 -10.84 5.58 3.60
C LEU A 95 -10.49 5.22 2.15
N PRO A 96 -11.32 5.62 1.18
CA PRO A 96 -11.02 5.43 -0.23
C PRO A 96 -9.65 6.03 -0.61
N LEU A 97 -8.91 5.37 -1.50
CA LEU A 97 -7.61 5.87 -1.95
C LEU A 97 -7.69 7.29 -2.54
N THR A 98 -8.84 7.63 -3.14
CA THR A 98 -9.12 8.97 -3.66
C THR A 98 -9.04 10.04 -2.57
N GLU A 99 -9.66 9.79 -1.42
CA GLU A 99 -9.68 10.72 -0.29
C GLU A 99 -8.30 10.85 0.34
N ILE A 100 -7.61 9.73 0.56
CA ILE A 100 -6.22 9.70 1.04
C ILE A 100 -5.30 10.52 0.11
N ASN A 101 -5.47 10.36 -1.19
CA ASN A 101 -4.68 11.09 -2.18
C ASN A 101 -4.97 12.60 -2.15
N GLU A 102 -6.23 13.00 -2.02
CA GLU A 102 -6.62 14.42 -1.91
C GLU A 102 -6.06 15.07 -0.63
N ILE A 103 -6.13 14.37 0.51
CA ILE A 103 -5.52 14.85 1.76
C ILE A 103 -4.02 15.05 1.58
N ALA A 104 -3.34 14.08 0.96
CA ALA A 104 -1.89 14.15 0.74
C ALA A 104 -1.51 15.34 -0.17
N LEU A 105 -2.22 15.53 -1.29
CA LEU A 105 -1.98 16.63 -2.23
C LEU A 105 -2.22 18.01 -1.62
N LYS A 106 -3.17 18.15 -0.69
CA LYS A 106 -3.39 19.41 0.05
C LYS A 106 -2.29 19.71 1.08
N THR A 107 -1.51 18.71 1.47
CA THR A 107 -0.50 18.82 2.55
C THR A 107 0.84 19.34 2.06
N VAL A 108 1.15 19.18 0.77
CA VAL A 108 2.48 19.46 0.21
C VAL A 108 2.37 20.34 -1.04
N PRO A 109 3.39 21.14 -1.39
CA PRO A 109 3.32 22.07 -2.53
C PRO A 109 3.48 21.38 -3.90
N VAL A 110 3.66 20.06 -3.92
CA VAL A 110 3.91 19.26 -5.12
C VAL A 110 2.70 18.39 -5.48
N THR A 111 2.54 18.04 -6.75
CA THR A 111 1.26 17.55 -7.27
C THR A 111 1.31 16.16 -7.91
N LYS A 112 2.47 15.53 -8.03
CA LYS A 112 2.63 14.25 -8.74
C LYS A 112 2.81 13.07 -7.75
N PRO A 113 1.73 12.39 -7.34
CA PRO A 113 1.85 11.23 -6.48
C PRO A 113 2.41 10.04 -7.27
N VAL A 114 3.35 9.31 -6.68
CA VAL A 114 4.08 8.22 -7.36
C VAL A 114 4.00 6.88 -6.62
N GLN A 115 3.65 6.91 -5.33
CA GLN A 115 3.55 5.72 -4.50
C GLN A 115 2.58 5.94 -3.35
N TRP A 116 1.79 4.90 -3.07
CA TRP A 116 0.96 4.76 -1.88
C TRP A 116 1.33 3.44 -1.22
N GLU A 117 1.72 3.48 0.05
CA GLU A 117 2.10 2.29 0.81
C GLU A 117 1.38 2.26 2.15
N LEU A 118 0.65 1.17 2.43
CA LEU A 118 0.18 0.88 3.78
C LEU A 118 1.32 0.32 4.62
N ASP A 119 1.51 0.91 5.79
CA ASP A 119 2.41 0.45 6.84
C ASP A 119 1.67 0.43 8.18
N ARG A 120 2.20 -0.30 9.16
CA ARG A 120 1.67 -0.33 10.53
C ARG A 120 2.68 0.29 11.49
N LYS A 121 2.22 1.30 12.23
CA LYS A 121 2.99 1.91 13.33
C LYS A 121 2.19 1.79 14.61
N LYS A 122 2.67 0.95 15.53
CA LYS A 122 1.94 0.56 16.75
C LYS A 122 0.58 -0.07 16.37
N ALA A 123 -0.53 0.48 16.87
CA ALA A 123 -1.88 0.00 16.60
C ALA A 123 -2.52 0.63 15.35
N ARG A 124 -1.86 1.58 14.67
CA ARG A 124 -2.43 2.32 13.54
C ARG A 124 -1.89 1.81 12.21
N THR A 125 -2.81 1.62 11.26
CA THR A 125 -2.47 1.41 9.86
C THR A 125 -2.50 2.75 9.16
N LEU A 126 -1.46 3.02 8.38
CA LEU A 126 -1.24 4.35 7.81
C LEU A 126 -0.78 4.26 6.38
N TRP A 127 -1.34 5.14 5.57
CA TRP A 127 -0.88 5.40 4.22
C TRP A 127 0.35 6.29 4.27
N LYS A 128 1.43 5.85 3.63
CA LYS A 128 2.55 6.69 3.21
C LYS A 128 2.36 7.04 1.74
N VAL A 129 2.08 8.30 1.46
CA VAL A 129 1.97 8.80 0.10
C VAL A 129 3.26 9.54 -0.25
N GLU A 130 3.92 9.09 -1.30
CA GLU A 130 5.08 9.78 -1.88
C GLU A 130 4.61 10.64 -3.06
N ILE A 131 4.92 11.93 -3.00
CA ILE A 131 4.52 12.94 -3.98
C ILE A 131 5.76 13.72 -4.39
N THR A 132 5.91 13.99 -5.68
CA THR A 132 7.07 14.71 -6.20
C THR A 132 6.67 15.87 -7.10
N ASP A 133 7.61 16.76 -7.38
CA ASP A 133 7.46 17.77 -8.42
C ASP A 133 7.57 17.14 -9.82
N GLU A 134 7.45 17.95 -10.87
CA GLU A 134 7.52 17.46 -12.24
C GLU A 134 8.87 16.81 -12.57
N SER A 135 9.96 17.37 -11.99
CA SER A 135 11.33 16.92 -12.20
C SER A 135 11.67 15.60 -11.50
N GLY A 136 10.92 15.24 -10.46
CA GLY A 136 11.23 14.10 -9.60
C GLY A 136 12.28 14.38 -8.52
N ALA A 137 12.84 15.59 -8.46
CA ALA A 137 13.95 15.92 -7.58
C ALA A 137 13.51 16.12 -6.13
N ASN A 138 12.36 16.77 -5.91
CA ASN A 138 11.81 17.00 -4.58
C ASN A 138 10.76 15.95 -4.26
N MET A 139 11.09 15.02 -3.37
CA MET A 139 10.18 13.94 -2.96
C MET A 139 9.61 14.25 -1.58
N HIS A 140 8.31 14.39 -1.46
CA HIS A 140 7.60 14.55 -0.21
C HIS A 140 6.98 13.22 0.22
N GLU A 141 6.97 12.95 1.53
CA GLU A 141 6.23 11.84 2.13
C GLU A 141 5.20 12.40 3.10
N VAL A 142 3.94 12.01 2.92
CA VAL A 142 2.84 12.29 3.85
C VAL A 142 2.36 10.98 4.46
N LYS A 143 2.23 10.94 5.78
CA LYS A 143 1.67 9.82 6.54
C LYS A 143 0.29 10.17 7.04
N ILE A 144 -0.69 9.40 6.61
CA ILE A 144 -2.10 9.63 6.84
C ILE A 144 -2.67 8.38 7.52
N ASP A 145 -3.42 8.53 8.59
CA ASP A 145 -4.15 7.44 9.21
C ASP A 145 -5.16 6.86 8.20
N ALA A 146 -5.15 5.54 8.02
CA ALA A 146 -5.94 4.90 6.96
C ALA A 146 -7.44 4.89 7.25
N GLN A 147 -7.84 5.06 8.51
CA GLN A 147 -9.24 5.00 8.93
C GLN A 147 -9.89 6.38 9.03
N ASP A 148 -9.18 7.38 9.54
CA ASP A 148 -9.76 8.70 9.86
C ASP A 148 -9.18 9.87 9.04
N GLY A 149 -8.13 9.62 8.23
CA GLY A 149 -7.54 10.66 7.38
C GLY A 149 -6.64 11.65 8.11
N SER A 150 -6.36 11.45 9.41
CA SER A 150 -5.50 12.32 10.19
C SER A 150 -4.07 12.32 9.64
N ILE A 151 -3.52 13.52 9.41
CA ILE A 151 -2.11 13.67 9.02
C ILE A 151 -1.23 13.46 10.25
N LEU A 152 -0.42 12.40 10.24
CA LEU A 152 0.45 12.02 11.35
C LEU A 152 1.87 12.58 11.18
N GLN A 153 2.33 12.75 9.94
CA GLN A 153 3.65 13.27 9.62
C GLN A 153 3.69 13.71 8.16
N PHE A 154 4.41 14.78 7.85
CA PHE A 154 4.85 15.07 6.49
C PHE A 154 6.30 15.55 6.49
N LYS A 155 7.04 15.28 5.42
CA LYS A 155 8.43 15.72 5.27
C LYS A 155 8.88 15.74 3.82
N LEU A 156 9.83 16.61 3.50
CA LEU A 156 10.68 16.47 2.32
C LEU A 156 11.72 15.37 2.58
N LYS A 157 11.81 14.40 1.69
CA LYS A 157 12.90 13.41 1.65
C LYS A 157 14.11 14.09 1.03
N LYS A 158 15.17 14.25 1.84
CA LYS A 158 16.51 14.63 1.38
C LYS A 158 17.24 13.42 0.84
#